data_AF-A0A845YMB6-F1
#
_entry.id   AF-A0A845YMB6-F1
#
_cell.length_a   1.000
_cell.length_b   1.000
_cell.length_c   1.000
_cell.angle_alpha   90.00
_cell.angle_beta   90.00
_cell.angle_gamma   90.00
#
_symmetry.space_group_name_H-M   'P 1'
#
loop_
_entity.id
_entity.type
_entity.pdbx_description
1 polymer ?
#
loop_
_entity_poly.entity_id
_entity_poly.type
_entity_poly.pdbx_seq_one_letter_code
_entity_poly.pdbx_strand_id
1 'polypeptide(L)' 'MVAQHSPTNADLKQFAYVISHDLQEPSRAMTMFAQLLAGDYGQQLDLTALDDMIDIVEGGVRMGEPGWADYLIWP' A
#
# COMPACT_ATOMS: atom_id res chain seq x y z
N MET A 1 3.32 -18.13 -36.76
CA MET A 1 2.77 -18.73 -35.52
C MET A 1 3.23 -17.84 -34.38
N VAL A 2 2.35 -16.99 -33.86
CA VAL A 2 2.69 -16.00 -32.84
C VAL A 2 2.81 -16.76 -31.52
N ALA A 3 4.00 -16.80 -30.92
CA ALA A 3 4.19 -17.43 -29.62
C ALA A 3 3.43 -16.60 -28.58
N GLN A 4 2.41 -17.20 -27.95
CA GLN A 4 1.83 -16.64 -26.73
C GLN A 4 2.84 -16.88 -25.61
N HIS A 5 3.46 -15.81 -25.13
CA HIS A 5 4.29 -15.87 -23.92
C HIS A 5 3.36 -15.85 -22.71
N SER A 6 3.17 -17.00 -22.07
CA SER A 6 2.62 -17.04 -20.72
C SER A 6 3.69 -16.52 -19.75
N PRO A 7 3.37 -15.57 -18.87
CA PRO A 7 4.34 -15.06 -17.90
C PRO A 7 4.78 -16.19 -16.97
N THR A 8 6.08 -16.27 -16.69
CA THR A 8 6.62 -17.23 -15.73
C THR A 8 6.32 -16.77 -14.29
N ASN A 9 6.43 -17.69 -13.32
CA ASN A 9 6.31 -17.31 -11.90
C ASN A 9 7.30 -16.22 -11.48
N ALA A 10 8.47 -16.13 -12.13
CA ALA A 10 9.45 -15.08 -11.88
C ALA A 10 8.97 -13.73 -12.41
N ASP A 11 8.39 -13.70 -13.62
CA ASP A 11 7.85 -12.48 -14.23
C ASP A 11 6.68 -11.92 -13.41
N LEU A 12 5.80 -12.78 -12.91
CA LEU A 12 4.68 -12.38 -12.05
C LEU A 12 5.16 -11.80 -10.71
N LYS A 13 6.24 -12.36 -10.12
CA LYS A 13 6.85 -11.83 -8.88
C LYS A 13 7.49 -10.46 -9.11
N GLN A 14 8.24 -10.32 -10.21
CA GLN A 14 8.86 -9.05 -10.56
C GLN A 14 7.80 -7.98 -10.85
N PHE A 15 6.73 -8.34 -11.55
CA PHE A 15 5.61 -7.45 -11.81
C PHE A 15 4.92 -7.00 -10.52
N ALA A 16 4.62 -7.94 -9.61
CA ALA A 16 4.03 -7.61 -8.31
C ALA A 16 4.96 -6.70 -7.48
N TYR A 17 6.27 -6.95 -7.51
CA TYR A 17 7.26 -6.11 -6.85
C TYR A 17 7.24 -4.66 -7.35
N VAL A 18 7.32 -4.46 -8.68
CA VAL A 18 7.32 -3.12 -9.29
C VAL A 18 6.04 -2.37 -8.92
N ILE A 19 4.87 -3.03 -9.03
CA ILE A 19 3.60 -2.39 -8.66
C ILE A 19 3.60 -1.99 -7.19
N SER A 20 4.02 -2.87 -6.29
CA SER A 20 3.99 -2.54 -4.87
C SER A 20 4.98 -1.45 -4.49
N HIS A 21 6.16 -1.41 -5.10
CA HIS A 21 7.11 -0.32 -4.94
C HIS A 21 6.48 1.03 -5.34
N ASP A 22 5.88 1.10 -6.53
CA ASP A 22 5.28 2.33 -7.04
C ASP A 22 4.06 2.79 -6.22
N LEU A 23 3.41 1.87 -5.51
CA LEU A 23 2.29 2.17 -4.61
C LEU A 23 2.73 2.63 -3.21
N GLN A 24 4.00 2.48 -2.81
CA GLN A 24 4.46 2.88 -1.48
C GLN A 24 4.34 4.39 -1.25
N GLU A 25 4.80 5.21 -2.20
CA GLU A 25 4.77 6.67 -2.11
C GLU A 25 3.33 7.23 -2.02
N PRO A 26 2.40 6.87 -2.93
CA PRO A 26 1.01 7.32 -2.80
C PRO A 26 0.35 6.78 -1.53
N SER A 27 0.69 5.56 -1.09
CA SER A 27 0.18 5.01 0.16
C SER A 27 0.62 5.83 1.39
N ARG A 28 1.91 6.17 1.47
CA ARG A 28 2.44 7.05 2.53
C ARG A 28 1.76 8.41 2.55
N ALA A 29 1.51 8.99 1.38
CA ALA A 29 0.80 10.26 1.28
C ALA A 29 -0.65 10.15 1.81
N MET A 30 -1.39 9.11 1.43
CA MET A 30 -2.75 8.87 1.93
C MET A 30 -2.78 8.70 3.45
N THR A 31 -1.86 7.91 4.03
CA THR A 31 -1.73 7.76 5.48
C THR A 31 -1.46 9.10 6.17
N MET A 32 -0.54 9.91 5.64
CA MET A 32 -0.24 11.24 6.20
C MET A 32 -1.48 12.14 6.21
N PHE A 33 -2.23 12.23 5.12
CA PHE A 33 -3.43 13.06 5.07
C PHE A 33 -4.54 12.56 5.99
N ALA A 34 -4.74 11.23 6.09
CA ALA A 34 -5.70 10.66 7.02
C ALA A 34 -5.33 10.96 8.48
N GLN A 35 -4.06 10.88 8.85
CA GLN A 35 -3.57 11.24 10.18
C GLN A 35 -3.76 12.73 10.50
N LEU A 36 -3.53 13.62 9.52
CA LEU A 36 -3.81 15.05 9.67
C LEU A 36 -5.32 15.29 9.90
N LEU A 37 -6.18 14.66 9.10
CA LEU A 37 -7.63 14.78 9.24
C LEU A 37 -8.11 14.26 10.60
N ALA A 38 -7.56 13.15 11.09
CA ALA A 38 -7.86 12.62 12.42
C ALA A 38 -7.42 13.58 13.53
N GLY A 39 -6.27 14.24 13.38
CA GLY A 39 -5.79 15.24 14.34
C GLY A 39 -6.66 16.50 14.39
N ASP A 40 -7.06 17.00 13.22
CA ASP A 40 -7.81 18.27 13.10
C ASP A 40 -9.31 18.10 13.40
N TYR A 41 -9.89 16.97 12.99
CA TYR A 41 -11.34 16.77 12.99
C TYR A 41 -11.80 15.53 13.75
N GLY A 42 -10.90 14.74 14.36
CA GLY A 42 -11.26 13.46 14.99
C GLY A 42 -12.40 13.55 16.02
N GLN A 43 -12.50 14.64 16.78
CA GLN A 43 -13.59 14.84 17.74
C GLN A 43 -14.97 15.14 17.10
N GLN A 44 -14.99 15.47 15.81
CA GLN A 44 -16.19 15.81 15.05
C GLN A 44 -16.69 14.63 14.21
N LEU A 45 -15.93 13.53 14.17
CA LEU A 45 -16.27 12.32 13.44
C LEU A 45 -17.18 11.44 14.29
N ASP A 46 -18.14 10.81 13.62
CA ASP A 46 -18.91 9.74 14.25
C ASP A 46 -18.07 8.45 14.32
N LEU A 47 -18.61 7.44 15.00
CA LEU A 47 -17.90 6.17 15.20
C LEU A 47 -17.58 5.47 13.87
N THR A 48 -18.48 5.53 12.90
CA THR A 48 -18.28 4.92 11.58
C THR A 48 -17.12 5.59 10.85
N ALA A 49 -17.07 6.93 10.84
CA ALA A 49 -16.00 7.66 10.19
C ALA A 49 -14.65 7.48 10.90
N LEU A 50 -14.65 7.27 12.22
CA LEU A 50 -13.45 6.92 12.97
C LEU A 50 -12.93 5.52 12.59
N ASP A 51 -13.82 4.54 12.47
CA ASP A 51 -13.47 3.18 12.05
C ASP A 51 -12.91 3.18 10.61
N ASP A 52 -13.59 3.87 9.68
CA ASP A 52 -13.11 4.04 8.29
C ASP A 52 -11.72 4.71 8.24
N MET A 53 -11.49 5.72 9.09
CA MET A 53 -10.19 6.41 9.18
C MET A 53 -9.10 5.46 9.69
N ILE A 54 -9.40 4.62 10.68
CA ILE A 54 -8.46 3.62 11.19
C ILE A 54 -8.10 2.63 10.08
N ASP A 55 -9.08 2.13 9.34
CA ASP A 55 -8.85 1.20 8.22
C ASP A 55 -7.96 1.81 7.13
N ILE A 56 -8.17 3.08 6.78
CA ILE A 56 -7.35 3.82 5.81
C ILE A 56 -5.91 3.94 6.31
N VAL A 57 -5.72 4.34 7.57
CA VAL A 57 -4.38 4.53 8.15
C VAL A 57 -3.64 3.20 8.21
N GLU A 58 -4.28 2.14 8.72
CA GLU A 58 -3.65 0.83 8.82
C GLU A 58 -3.35 0.23 7.44
N GLY A 59 -4.28 0.35 6.49
CA GLY A 59 -4.08 -0.09 5.11
C GLY A 59 -2.89 0.62 4.46
N GLY A 60 -2.82 1.94 4.63
CA GLY A 60 -1.73 2.73 4.07
C GLY A 60 -0.36 2.47 4.73
N VAL A 61 -0.34 2.19 6.04
CA VAL A 61 0.90 1.77 6.75
C VAL A 61 1.39 0.42 6.20
N ARG A 62 0.52 -0.59 6.09
CA ARG A 62 0.90 -1.91 5.55
C ARG A 62 1.48 -1.84 4.14
N MET A 63 0.93 -0.96 3.30
CA MET A 63 1.41 -0.73 1.93
C MET A 63 2.66 0.17 1.88
N GLY A 64 2.86 1.04 2.86
CA GLY A 64 4.00 1.96 2.97
C GLY A 64 5.22 1.39 3.69
N GLU A 65 5.08 0.26 4.40
CA GLU A 65 6.21 -0.43 5.02
C GLU A 65 7.10 -1.11 3.98
N PRO A 66 8.43 -0.90 4.02
CA PRO A 66 9.38 -1.56 3.11
C PRO A 66 9.57 -3.07 3.38
N GLY A 67 8.87 -3.62 4.40
CA GLY A 67 9.27 -4.83 5.12
C GLY A 67 9.23 -6.17 4.39
N TRP A 68 8.76 -6.25 3.14
CA TRP A 68 8.71 -7.53 2.42
C TRP A 68 9.40 -7.50 1.06
N ALA A 69 9.60 -6.34 0.47
CA ALA A 69 10.21 -6.19 -0.85
C ALA A 69 11.75 -6.25 -0.75
N ASP A 70 12.31 -5.74 0.35
CA ASP A 70 13.76 -5.67 0.58
C ASP A 70 14.34 -6.93 1.25
N TYR A 71 13.50 -7.75 1.90
CA TYR A 71 13.93 -8.98 2.60
C TYR A 71 13.67 -10.28 1.84
N LEU A 72 12.85 -10.26 0.77
CA LEU A 72 12.57 -11.43 -0.08
C LEU A 72 13.30 -11.41 -1.42
N ILE A 73 14.02 -10.33 -1.75
CA ILE A 73 14.72 -10.15 -3.02
C ILE A 73 16.20 -9.86 -2.73
N TRP A 74 16.97 -10.95 -2.66
CA TRP A 74 18.43 -11.07 -2.65
C TRP A 74 19.09 -11.31 -1.27
N PRO A 75 19.98 -12.33 -1.13
CA PRO A 75 20.89 -12.93 -2.11
C PRO A 75 20.29 -13.87 -3.16
#